data_AF-A0A5K1GJY7-F1
#
_entry.id   AF-A0A5K1GJY7-F1
#
_cell.length_a   1.000
_cell.length_b   1.000
_cell.length_c   1.000
_cell.angle_alpha   90.00
_cell.angle_beta   90.00
_cell.angle_gamma   90.00
#
_symmetry.space_group_name_H-M   'P 1'
#
loop_
_entity.id
_entity.type
_entity.pdbx_description
1 polymer ?
#
loop_
_entity_poly.entity_id
_entity_poly.type
_entity_poly.pdbx_seq_one_letter_code
_entity_poly.pdbx_strand_id
1 'polypeptide(L)' 'FLLGTRQTILETKDGGNTWVPRSIPSAEDEDFNYRFNSISFKGKEGWIVGKPAILLYTADAGESWERIPLSAQLPGDM' A
#
# COMPACT_ATOMS: atom_id res chain seq x y z
N PHE A 1 3.70 -4.26 -9.78
CA PHE A 1 3.91 -4.33 -8.32
C PHE A 1 3.59 -5.72 -7.81
N LEU A 2 4.33 -6.18 -6.80
CA LEU A 2 4.06 -7.37 -6.00
C LEU A 2 4.06 -6.97 -4.52
N LEU A 3 3.23 -7.66 -3.74
CA LEU A 3 3.02 -7.40 -2.32
C LEU A 3 3.30 -8.64 -1.49
N GLY A 4 3.56 -8.45 -0.20
CA GLY A 4 3.74 -9.56 0.73
C GLY A 4 3.59 -9.23 2.20
N THR A 5 4.15 -10.10 3.03
CA THR A 5 4.28 -9.92 4.49
C THR A 5 5.40 -8.92 4.79
N ARG A 6 5.49 -8.41 6.04
CA ARG A 6 6.61 -7.54 6.48
C ARG A 6 6.80 -6.31 5.59
N GLN A 7 5.69 -5.64 5.28
CA GLN A 7 5.63 -4.48 4.37
C GLN A 7 6.30 -4.71 3.01
N THR A 8 6.39 -5.96 2.52
CA THR A 8 7.08 -6.22 1.26
C THR A 8 6.33 -5.59 0.10
N ILE A 9 7.04 -4.72 -0.64
CA ILE A 9 6.61 -4.18 -1.93
C ILE A 9 7.77 -4.30 -2.89
N LEU A 10 7.50 -4.92 -4.04
CA LEU A 10 8.41 -4.95 -5.17
C LEU A 10 7.76 -4.25 -6.36
N GLU A 11 8.53 -3.44 -7.07
CA GLU A 11 8.12 -2.78 -8.30
C GLU A 11 8.90 -3.34 -9.48
N THR A 12 8.24 -3.46 -10.63
CA THR A 12 8.87 -3.74 -11.91
C THR A 12 8.58 -2.59 -12.87
N LYS A 13 9.55 -2.26 -13.71
CA LYS A 13 9.39 -1.32 -14.84
C LYS A 13 9.55 -2.01 -16.19
N ASP A 14 9.75 -3.33 -16.21
CA ASP A 14 10.11 -4.11 -17.40
C ASP A 14 9.17 -5.31 -17.64
N GLY A 15 7.92 -5.21 -17.18
CA GLY A 15 6.91 -6.26 -17.36
C GLY A 15 7.07 -7.46 -16.44
N GLY A 16 7.87 -7.35 -15.38
CA GLY A 16 8.06 -8.39 -14.37
C GLY A 16 9.32 -9.25 -14.56
N ASN A 17 10.23 -8.84 -15.44
CA ASN A 17 11.52 -9.52 -15.63
C ASN A 17 12.47 -9.20 -14.48
N THR A 18 12.48 -7.95 -14.01
CA THR A 18 13.21 -7.52 -12.82
C THR A 18 12.30 -6.81 -11.82
N TRP A 19 12.70 -6.90 -10.55
CA TRP A 19 11.93 -6.42 -9.41
C TRP A 19 12.85 -5.65 -8.46
N VAL A 20 12.47 -4.42 -8.14
CA VAL A 20 13.21 -3.55 -7.23
C VAL A 20 12.39 -3.38 -5.95
N PRO A 21 12.98 -3.59 -4.76
CA PRO A 21 12.30 -3.30 -3.50
C PRO A 21 11.94 -1.83 -3.38
N ARG A 22 10.72 -1.56 -2.88
CA ARG A 22 10.25 -0.22 -2.53
C ARG A 22 9.81 -0.24 -1.08
N SER A 23 10.07 0.84 -0.35
CA SER A 23 9.42 1.10 0.93
C SER A 23 8.42 2.24 0.76
N ILE A 24 7.42 2.27 1.64
CA ILE A 24 6.44 3.36 1.72
C ILE A 24 6.62 3.99 3.09
N PRO A 25 7.32 5.14 3.18
CA PRO A 25 7.58 5.79 4.47
C PRO A 25 6.31 6.07 5.28
N SER A 26 5.18 6.36 4.62
CA SER A 26 3.88 6.59 5.28
C SER A 26 3.26 5.32 5.89
N ALA A 27 3.82 4.14 5.61
CA ALA A 27 3.43 2.84 6.14
C ALA A 27 4.53 2.19 7.00
N GLU A 28 5.66 2.89 7.21
CA GLU A 28 6.71 2.49 8.15
C GLU A 28 6.25 2.88 9.55
N ASP A 29 5.78 1.88 10.29
CA ASP A 29 5.32 1.99 11.66
C ASP A 29 5.97 0.85 12.43
N GLU A 30 6.94 1.17 13.30
CA GLU A 30 7.78 0.16 13.96
C GLU A 30 6.98 -0.81 14.84
N ASP A 31 5.82 -0.37 15.32
CA ASP A 31 4.93 -1.16 16.17
C ASP A 31 4.09 -2.17 15.35
N PHE A 32 3.98 -1.96 14.04
CA PHE A 32 3.06 -2.72 13.19
C PHE A 32 3.77 -3.42 12.04
N ASN A 33 3.72 -4.75 12.02
CA ASN A 33 4.14 -5.57 10.89
C ASN A 33 2.97 -5.76 9.90
N TYR A 34 2.80 -4.83 8.97
CA TYR A 34 1.73 -4.92 7.97
C TYR A 34 2.01 -6.02 6.95
N ARG A 35 0.99 -6.84 6.69
CA ARG A 35 0.89 -7.65 5.48
C ARG A 35 0.03 -6.91 4.46
N PHE A 36 0.61 -6.57 3.32
CA PHE A 36 -0.15 -6.04 2.19
C PHE A 36 -0.82 -7.20 1.45
N ASN A 37 -2.14 -7.16 1.33
CA ASN A 37 -2.95 -8.27 0.87
C ASN A 37 -3.37 -8.13 -0.60
N SER A 38 -3.60 -6.91 -1.07
CA SER A 38 -4.07 -6.66 -2.43
C SER A 38 -3.62 -5.30 -2.92
N ILE A 39 -3.42 -5.22 -4.25
CA ILE A 39 -3.13 -3.99 -4.98
C ILE A 39 -3.99 -3.95 -6.24
N SER A 40 -4.49 -2.77 -6.59
CA SER A 40 -5.23 -2.54 -7.82
C SER A 40 -4.88 -1.18 -8.41
N PHE A 41 -4.87 -1.09 -9.74
CA PHE A 41 -4.58 0.14 -10.48
C PHE A 41 -5.65 0.43 -11.53
N LYS A 42 -5.93 1.72 -11.73
CA LYS A 42 -6.69 2.26 -12.85
C LYS A 42 -5.90 3.43 -13.45
N GLY A 43 -5.17 3.16 -14.54
CA GLY A 43 -4.23 4.14 -15.08
C GLY A 43 -3.10 4.41 -14.08
N LYS A 44 -2.93 5.67 -13.67
CA LYS A 44 -1.94 6.06 -12.65
C LYS A 44 -2.44 5.92 -11.21
N GLU A 45 -3.76 5.86 -11.01
CA GLU A 45 -4.33 5.72 -9.68
C GLU A 45 -4.15 4.28 -9.20
N GLY A 46 -3.70 4.12 -7.95
CA GLY A 46 -3.43 2.81 -7.36
C GLY A 46 -3.80 2.75 -5.89
N TRP A 47 -4.18 1.57 -5.43
CA TRP A 47 -4.62 1.32 -4.06
C TRP A 47 -3.99 0.05 -3.50
N ILE A 48 -3.51 0.10 -2.26
CA ILE A 48 -3.05 -1.07 -1.49
C ILE A 48 -3.89 -1.20 -0.22
N VAL A 49 -4.28 -2.42 0.10
CA VAL A 49 -4.93 -2.77 1.38
C VAL A 49 -4.15 -3.83 2.14
N GLY A 50 -4.17 -3.79 3.47
CA GLY A 50 -3.40 -4.71 4.30
C GLY A 50 -4.02 -5.07 5.65
N LYS A 51 -3.27 -5.86 6.43
CA LYS A 51 -3.56 -6.25 7.82
C LYS A 51 -2.34 -6.00 8.72
N PRO A 52 -2.47 -5.39 9.91
CA PRO A 52 -3.65 -4.68 10.43
C PRO A 52 -4.19 -3.61 9.47
N ALA A 53 -5.41 -3.11 9.71
CA ALA A 53 -6.13 -2.30 8.73
C ALA A 53 -5.29 -1.10 8.26
N ILE A 54 -5.01 -1.06 6.95
CA ILE A 54 -4.26 0.00 6.30
C ILE A 54 -4.79 0.16 4.88
N LEU A 55 -4.91 1.41 4.44
CA LEU A 55 -5.25 1.80 3.08
C LEU A 55 -4.18 2.77 2.59
N LEU A 56 -3.54 2.44 1.47
CA LEU A 56 -2.57 3.31 0.81
C LEU A 56 -3.08 3.68 -0.57
N TYR A 57 -2.79 4.90 -0.98
CA TYR A 57 -3.20 5.47 -2.25
C TYR A 57 -2.01 6.07 -2.99
N THR A 58 -2.02 5.99 -4.31
CA THR A 58 -1.12 6.71 -5.20
C THR A 58 -1.91 7.31 -6.37
N ALA A 59 -1.54 8.52 -6.78
CA ALA A 59 -2.06 9.17 -7.98
C ALA A 59 -1.06 9.14 -9.17
N ASP A 60 0.16 8.66 -8.93
CA ASP A 60 1.32 8.80 -9.82
C ASP A 60 1.95 7.45 -10.21
N ALA A 61 1.12 6.42 -10.35
CA ALA A 61 1.53 5.06 -10.70
C ALA A 61 2.49 4.42 -9.68
N GLY A 62 2.43 4.85 -8.42
CA GLY A 62 3.21 4.31 -7.31
C GLY A 62 4.61 4.92 -7.17
N GLU A 63 4.86 6.09 -7.77
CA GLU A 63 6.07 6.88 -7.49
C GLU A 63 6.05 7.36 -6.03
N SER A 64 4.89 7.83 -5.57
CA SER A 64 4.61 8.19 -4.18
C SER A 64 3.34 7.51 -3.66
N TRP A 65 3.29 7.28 -2.34
CA TRP A 65 2.17 6.63 -1.66
C TRP A 65 1.78 7.37 -0.38
N GLU A 66 0.48 7.61 -0.23
CA GLU A 66 -0.13 8.26 0.92
C GLU A 66 -0.95 7.27 1.72
N ARG A 67 -0.88 7.36 3.06
CA ARG A 67 -1.73 6.58 3.95
C ARG A 67 -3.06 7.30 4.12
N ILE A 68 -4.16 6.62 3.79
CA ILE A 68 -5.52 7.09 4.00
C ILE A 68 -6.01 6.57 5.35
N PRO A 69 -6.33 7.44 6.33
CA PRO A 69 -6.86 7.01 7.61
C PRO A 69 -8.19 6.28 7.45
N LEU A 70 -8.31 5.12 8.10
CA LEU A 70 -9.57 4.39 8.18
C LEU A 70 -10.20 4.67 9.53
N SER A 71 -11.37 5.29 9.53
CA SER A 71 -12.13 5.47 10.77
C SER A 71 -12.60 4.12 11.29
N ALA A 72 -12.38 3.86 12.58
CA ALA A 72 -12.95 2.72 13.28
C ALA A 72 -14.38 3.02 13.79
N GLN A 73 -14.80 4.29 13.75
CA GLN A 73 -16.14 4.70 14.17
C GLN A 73 -17.17 4.29 13.13
N LEU A 74 -18.28 3.73 13.60
CA LEU A 74 -19.43 3.48 12.74
C LEU A 74 -20.12 4.81 12.42
N PRO A 75 -20.70 4.95 11.21
CA PRO A 75 -21.52 6.10 10.90
C PRO A 75 -22.67 6.23 11.92
N GLY A 76 -22.72 7.33 12.67
CA GLY A 76 -23.78 7.63 13.62
C GLY A 76 -23.41 7.51 15.10
N ASP A 77 -22.21 7.04 15.44
CA ASP A 77 -21.69 7.15 16.80
C ASP A 77 -21.15 8.59 17.02
N MET A 78 -21.90 9.40 17.77
CA MET A 78 -21.45 10.68 18.36
C MET A 78 -21.23 10.51 19.86
#